data_AF-A0A956D2X6-F1
#
_entry.id   AF-A0A956D2X6-F1
#
_cell.length_a   1.000
_cell.length_b   1.000
_cell.length_c   1.000
_cell.angle_alpha   90.00
_cell.angle_beta   90.00
_cell.angle_gamma   90.00
#
_symmetry.space_group_name_H-M   'P 1'
#
loop_
_entity.id
_entity.type
_entity.pdbx_description
1 polymer ?
#
loop_
_entity_poly.entity_id
_entity_poly.type
_entity_poly.pdbx_seq_one_letter_code
_entity_poly.pdbx_strand_id
1 'polypeptide(L)'
;MSGLYRPDFEHDSCGVGFVAHIGGKRTHRLVEQGLEVLANLEHRGAEGSDPHTGDGAGVLMQIPHRLLVEEAKRLGFTLPSRPGVYGVGMLFLPLDPELRAEVMALIGEIVRDEQQDLLG
;
A
#
# COMPACT_ATOMS: atom_id res chain seq x y z
N MET A 1 -2.07 28.37 36.03
CA MET A 1 -1.81 26.94 36.22
C MET A 1 -0.86 26.48 35.13
N SER A 2 0.43 26.31 35.42
CA SER A 2 1.36 25.64 34.50
C SER A 2 1.27 24.14 34.76
N GLY A 3 0.81 23.37 33.77
CA GLY A 3 0.74 21.91 33.87
C GLY A 3 2.12 21.26 33.95
N LEU A 4 2.14 19.99 34.38
CA LEU A 4 3.33 19.12 34.42
C LEU A 4 3.89 18.75 33.04
N TYR A 5 3.17 19.12 31.96
CA TYR A 5 3.60 18.87 30.60
C TYR A 5 4.84 19.71 30.27
N ARG A 6 5.87 19.02 29.75
CA ARG A 6 7.12 19.60 29.28
C ARG A 6 7.28 19.24 27.80
N PRO A 7 7.08 20.20 26.88
CA PRO A 7 7.22 19.97 25.44
C PRO A 7 8.58 19.40 25.04
N ASP A 8 9.62 19.69 25.82
CA ASP A 8 11.00 19.21 25.60
C ASP A 8 11.15 17.68 25.66
N PHE A 9 10.14 16.95 26.14
CA PHE A 9 10.11 15.46 26.18
C PHE A 9 9.15 14.85 25.16
N GLU A 10 8.54 15.65 24.28
CA GLU A 10 7.71 15.13 23.21
C GLU A 10 8.59 14.58 22.08
N HIS A 11 8.38 13.31 21.74
CA HIS A 11 9.12 12.62 20.69
C HIS A 11 8.14 11.97 19.72
N ASP A 12 7.99 12.55 18.53
CA ASP A 12 7.32 11.89 17.41
C ASP A 12 8.08 10.61 17.06
N SER A 13 7.42 9.47 17.24
CA SER A 13 8.00 8.15 17.05
C SER A 13 7.33 7.51 15.85
N CYS A 14 7.87 7.78 14.66
CA CYS A 14 7.60 7.01 13.45
C CYS A 14 8.94 6.49 12.90
N GLY A 15 8.95 5.23 12.46
CA GLY A 15 10.08 4.61 11.79
C GLY A 15 9.89 4.62 10.28
N VAL A 16 10.94 5.02 9.53
CA VAL A 16 10.97 4.87 8.07
C VAL A 16 12.29 4.24 7.66
N GLY A 17 12.24 3.33 6.70
CA GLY A 17 13.42 2.74 6.09
C GLY A 17 13.19 2.44 4.62
N PHE A 18 14.27 2.22 3.87
CA PHE A 18 14.20 1.82 2.48
C PHE A 18 15.28 0.79 2.16
N VAL A 19 15.00 -0.06 1.19
CA VAL A 19 15.95 -1.04 0.65
C VAL A 19 15.96 -0.93 -0.87
N ALA A 20 17.15 -0.97 -1.46
CA ALA A 20 17.30 -0.86 -2.90
C ALA A 20 18.42 -1.78 -3.39
N HIS A 21 18.21 -2.38 -4.56
CA HIS A 21 19.26 -3.11 -5.24
C HIS A 21 20.06 -2.14 -6.14
N ILE A 22 21.32 -1.85 -5.81
CA ILE A 22 22.16 -0.85 -6.50
C ILE A 22 22.24 -1.11 -8.01
N GLY A 23 22.35 -2.38 -8.43
CA GLY A 23 22.35 -2.77 -9.85
C GLY A 23 20.96 -2.80 -10.53
N GLY A 24 19.90 -2.30 -9.89
CA GLY A 24 18.55 -2.22 -10.45
C GLY A 24 17.82 -3.57 -10.66
N LYS A 25 18.35 -4.68 -10.15
CA LYS A 25 17.73 -6.00 -10.31
C LYS A 25 16.51 -6.15 -9.40
N ARG A 26 15.38 -6.52 -9.99
CA ARG A 26 14.15 -6.87 -9.26
C ARG A 26 14.28 -8.28 -8.67
N THR A 27 13.97 -8.42 -7.38
CA THR A 27 14.01 -9.70 -6.67
C THR A 27 13.03 -9.68 -5.48
N HIS A 28 12.45 -10.84 -5.16
CA HIS A 28 11.59 -11.01 -3.99
C HIS A 28 12.31 -10.68 -2.67
N ARG A 29 13.64 -10.88 -2.65
CA ARG A 29 14.48 -10.55 -1.48
C ARG A 29 14.34 -9.09 -1.02
N LEU A 30 14.08 -8.14 -1.92
CA LEU A 30 13.85 -6.75 -1.53
C LEU A 30 12.57 -6.58 -0.72
N VAL A 31 11.53 -7.37 -1.00
CA VAL A 31 10.29 -7.37 -0.22
C VAL A 31 10.54 -7.95 1.16
N GLU A 32 11.23 -9.10 1.23
CA GLU A 32 11.63 -9.73 2.50
C GLU A 32 12.45 -8.77 3.38
N GLN A 33 13.43 -8.08 2.80
CA GLN A 33 14.23 -7.08 3.51
C GLN A 33 13.40 -5.87 3.94
N GLY A 34 12.42 -5.44 3.13
CA GLY A 34 11.50 -4.36 3.52
C GLY A 34 10.64 -4.75 4.73
N LEU A 35 10.16 -6.00 4.78
CA LEU A 35 9.43 -6.53 5.93
C LEU A 35 10.33 -6.67 7.16
N GLU A 36 11.57 -7.10 6.99
CA GLU A 36 12.56 -7.16 8.08
C GLU A 36 12.87 -5.76 8.64
N VAL A 37 12.97 -4.74 7.78
CA VAL A 37 13.10 -3.35 8.21
C VAL A 37 11.89 -2.91 9.04
N LEU A 38 10.67 -3.21 8.60
CA LEU A 38 9.46 -2.88 9.36
C LEU A 38 9.44 -3.55 10.73
N ALA A 39 9.77 -4.85 10.81
CA ALA A 39 9.86 -5.58 12.08
C ALA A 39 10.88 -4.94 13.02
N ASN A 40 12.04 -4.53 12.50
CA ASN A 40 13.06 -3.85 13.30
C ASN A 40 12.66 -2.43 13.74
N LEU A 41 11.63 -1.83 13.13
CA LEU A 41 11.08 -0.53 13.49
C LEU A 41 9.90 -0.61 14.46
N GLU A 42 9.51 -1.81 14.92
CA GLU A 42 8.40 -2.04 15.86
C GLU A 42 8.55 -1.20 17.15
N HIS A 43 9.77 -1.06 17.68
CA HIS A 43 10.06 -0.22 18.84
C HIS A 43 9.79 1.29 18.65
N ARG A 44 9.49 1.71 17.41
CA ARG A 44 9.07 3.07 17.04
C ARG A 44 7.63 3.12 16.57
N GLY A 45 6.89 2.02 16.67
CA GLY A 45 5.45 1.98 16.44
C GLY A 45 4.72 2.48 17.67
N ALA A 46 3.61 3.18 17.46
CA ALA A 46 2.61 3.35 18.49
C ALA A 46 1.79 2.06 18.58
N GLU A 47 1.74 1.50 19.79
CA GLU A 47 0.92 0.33 20.12
C GLU A 47 -0.43 0.80 20.65
N GLY A 48 -1.51 0.21 20.16
CA GLY A 48 -2.85 0.47 20.65
C GLY A 48 -3.06 -0.07 22.08
N SER A 49 -4.26 0.14 22.62
CA SER A 49 -4.60 -0.37 23.97
C SER A 49 -4.66 -1.90 24.09
N ASP A 50 -4.62 -2.61 22.96
CA ASP A 50 -4.61 -4.07 22.89
C ASP A 50 -3.41 -4.55 22.05
N PRO A 51 -2.84 -5.73 22.36
CA PRO A 51 -1.60 -6.21 21.75
C PRO A 51 -1.75 -6.65 20.28
N HIS A 52 -2.95 -6.58 19.70
CA HIS A 52 -3.21 -6.96 18.31
C HIS A 52 -3.41 -5.75 17.40
N THR A 53 -3.52 -4.55 17.96
CA THR A 53 -3.76 -3.32 17.21
C THR A 53 -2.55 -2.41 17.28
N GLY A 54 -2.00 -2.07 16.11
CA GLY A 54 -1.02 -0.98 15.95
C GLY A 54 -1.59 0.12 15.08
N ASP A 55 -1.02 1.32 15.17
CA ASP A 55 -1.51 2.50 14.44
C ASP A 55 -1.36 2.37 12.92
N GLY A 56 -0.39 1.58 12.46
CA GLY A 56 -0.24 1.21 11.05
C GLY A 56 1.20 0.90 10.63
N ALA A 57 1.34 0.02 9.64
CA ALA A 57 2.59 -0.27 8.96
C ALA A 57 2.33 -0.50 7.47
N GLY A 58 3.30 -0.19 6.62
CA GLY A 58 3.14 -0.34 5.18
C GLY A 58 4.44 -0.41 4.42
N VAL A 59 4.39 -1.08 3.26
CA VAL A 59 5.50 -1.14 2.30
C VAL A 59 5.03 -0.56 0.97
N LEU A 60 5.77 0.41 0.45
CA LEU A 60 5.62 0.86 -0.93
C LEU A 60 6.64 0.10 -1.81
N MET A 61 6.16 -0.54 -2.87
CA MET A 61 7.00 -1.28 -3.81
C MET A 61 6.59 -1.00 -5.26
N GLN A 62 7.47 -1.40 -6.20
CA GLN A 62 7.13 -1.39 -7.63
C GLN A 62 5.96 -2.35 -7.90
N ILE A 63 5.16 -2.06 -8.92
CA ILE A 63 4.07 -2.92 -9.37
C ILE A 63 4.58 -4.36 -9.58
N PRO A 64 4.05 -5.36 -8.87
CA PRO A 64 4.48 -6.75 -8.98
C PRO A 64 3.88 -7.39 -10.24
N HIS A 65 4.38 -6.96 -11.41
CA HIS A 65 3.79 -7.24 -12.71
C HIS A 65 3.48 -8.73 -12.98
N ARG A 66 4.42 -9.62 -12.64
CA ARG A 66 4.24 -11.07 -12.85
C ARG A 66 3.04 -11.61 -12.07
N LEU A 67 2.95 -11.25 -10.78
CA LEU A 67 1.84 -11.64 -9.91
C LEU A 67 0.50 -11.15 -10.47
N LEU A 68 0.43 -9.87 -10.86
CA LEU A 68 -0.82 -9.29 -11.35
C LEU A 68 -1.27 -9.87 -12.69
N VAL A 69 -0.34 -10.18 -13.61
CA VAL A 69 -0.68 -10.81 -14.89
C VAL A 69 -1.24 -12.23 -14.68
N GLU A 70 -0.67 -12.99 -13.76
CA GLU A 70 -1.16 -14.32 -13.41
C GLU A 70 -2.55 -14.25 -12.76
N GLU A 71 -2.75 -13.31 -11.84
CA GLU A 71 -4.01 -13.14 -11.12
C GLU A 71 -5.14 -12.61 -12.03
N ALA A 72 -4.85 -11.64 -12.90
CA ALA A 72 -5.81 -11.13 -13.87
C ALA A 72 -6.36 -12.26 -14.77
N LYS A 73 -5.47 -13.13 -15.26
CA LYS A 73 -5.85 -14.30 -16.05
C LYS A 73 -6.78 -15.23 -15.27
N ARG A 74 -6.50 -15.44 -13.98
CA ARG A 74 -7.33 -16.26 -13.08
C ARG A 74 -8.72 -15.65 -12.89
N LEU A 75 -8.82 -14.32 -12.86
CA LEU A 75 -10.05 -13.55 -12.75
C LEU A 75 -10.81 -13.39 -14.08
N GLY A 76 -10.26 -13.88 -15.19
CA GLY A 76 -10.94 -13.91 -16.49
C GLY A 76 -10.67 -12.71 -17.40
N PHE A 77 -9.69 -11.86 -17.07
CA PHE A 77 -9.26 -10.76 -17.93
C PHE A 77 -7.74 -10.78 -18.16
N THR A 78 -7.25 -9.89 -19.02
CA THR A 78 -5.83 -9.86 -19.37
C THR A 78 -5.24 -8.47 -19.15
N LEU A 79 -4.11 -8.42 -18.46
CA LEU A 79 -3.28 -7.22 -18.40
C LEU A 79 -2.31 -7.18 -19.58
N PRO A 80 -1.84 -5.98 -19.98
CA PRO A 80 -0.77 -5.85 -20.96
C PRO A 80 0.46 -6.69 -20.59
N SER A 81 1.10 -7.32 -21.57
CA SER A 81 2.25 -8.21 -21.35
C SER A 81 3.53 -7.50 -20.90
N ARG A 82 3.59 -6.17 -21.07
CA ARG A 82 4.75 -5.34 -20.73
C ARG A 82 4.48 -4.61 -19.41
N PRO A 83 5.43 -4.58 -18.46
CA PRO A 83 5.29 -3.72 -17.29
C PRO A 83 5.35 -2.24 -17.68
N GLY A 84 4.68 -1.39 -16.89
CA GLY A 84 4.75 0.07 -17.02
C GLY A 84 3.83 0.67 -18.09
N VAL A 85 2.89 -0.11 -18.63
CA VAL A 85 1.87 0.37 -19.60
C VAL A 85 0.45 0.27 -19.04
N TYR A 86 0.31 0.06 -17.73
CA TYR A 86 -0.94 0.10 -16.99
C TYR A 86 -0.69 0.63 -15.57
N GLY A 87 -1.70 1.25 -14.97
CA GLY A 87 -1.71 1.67 -13.57
C GLY A 87 -2.42 0.66 -12.68
N VAL A 88 -2.17 0.75 -11.37
CA VAL A 88 -2.86 -0.06 -10.34
C VAL A 88 -3.36 0.87 -9.25
N GLY A 89 -4.66 0.81 -8.95
CA GLY A 89 -5.26 1.45 -7.78
C GLY A 89 -5.41 0.45 -6.64
N MET A 90 -4.83 0.74 -5.47
CA MET A 90 -5.11 0.01 -4.23
C MET A 90 -6.10 0.83 -3.41
N LEU A 91 -7.34 0.35 -3.30
CA LEU A 91 -8.46 1.13 -2.77
C LEU A 91 -9.05 0.45 -1.53
N PHE A 92 -9.37 1.25 -0.52
CA PHE A 92 -10.29 0.85 0.55
C PHE A 92 -11.69 1.28 0.16
N LEU A 93 -12.60 0.31 0.03
CA LEU A 93 -13.98 0.53 -0.37
C LEU A 93 -14.93 0.22 0.79
N PRO A 94 -16.13 0.81 0.79
CA PRO A 94 -17.17 0.47 1.75
C PRO A 94 -17.47 -1.04 1.80
N LEU A 95 -17.75 -1.53 3.01
CA LEU A 95 -18.16 -2.93 3.20
C LEU A 95 -19.57 -3.19 2.67
N ASP A 96 -20.43 -2.18 2.72
CA ASP A 96 -21.78 -2.19 2.17
C ASP A 96 -21.76 -2.41 0.64
N PRO A 97 -22.44 -3.45 0.11
CA PRO A 97 -22.38 -3.79 -1.32
C PRO A 97 -22.93 -2.71 -2.24
N GLU A 98 -24.04 -2.09 -1.87
CA GLU A 98 -24.71 -1.05 -2.65
C GLU A 98 -23.83 0.19 -2.75
N LEU A 99 -23.33 0.69 -1.61
CA LEU A 99 -22.43 1.83 -1.59
C LEU A 99 -21.10 1.54 -2.29
N ARG A 100 -20.59 0.30 -2.19
CA ARG A 100 -19.40 -0.12 -2.95
C ARG A 100 -19.64 -0.05 -4.45
N ALA A 101 -20.80 -0.51 -4.93
CA ALA A 101 -21.15 -0.46 -6.34
C ALA A 101 -21.24 0.99 -6.84
N GLU A 102 -21.82 1.89 -6.06
CA GLU A 102 -21.88 3.33 -6.37
C GLU A 102 -20.47 3.94 -6.47
N VAL A 103 -19.59 3.68 -5.51
CA VAL A 103 -18.21 4.18 -5.52
C VAL A 103 -17.42 3.61 -6.72
N MET A 104 -17.59 2.33 -7.03
CA MET A 104 -16.95 1.70 -8.18
C MET A 104 -17.45 2.26 -9.52
N ALA A 105 -18.74 2.59 -9.62
CA ALA A 105 -19.30 3.25 -10.79
C ALA A 105 -18.66 4.64 -10.99
N LEU A 106 -18.53 5.43 -9.91
CA LEU A 106 -17.87 6.73 -9.94
C LEU A 106 -16.40 6.63 -10.35
N ILE A 107 -15.66 5.66 -9.82
CA ILE A 107 -14.27 5.40 -10.24
C ILE A 107 -14.22 5.10 -11.74
N GLY A 108 -15.12 4.24 -12.22
CA GLY A 108 -15.20 3.90 -13.65
C GLY A 108 -15.58 5.08 -14.55
N GLU A 109 -16.37 6.04 -14.05
CA GLU A 109 -16.63 7.32 -14.73
C GLU A 109 -15.36 8.17 -14.83
N ILE A 110 -14.67 8.40 -13.71
CA ILE A 110 -13.44 9.20 -13.67
C ILE A 110 -12.35 8.61 -14.57
N VAL A 111 -12.16 7.29 -14.56
CA VAL A 111 -11.19 6.61 -15.45
C VAL A 111 -11.48 6.90 -16.92
N ARG A 112 -12.77 6.92 -17.31
CA ARG A 112 -13.20 7.24 -18.67
C ARG A 112 -13.03 8.73 -19.00
N ASP A 113 -13.33 9.61 -18.05
CA ASP A 113 -13.14 11.06 -18.21
C ASP A 113 -11.66 11.42 -18.44
N GLU A 114 -10.75 10.68 -17.80
CA GLU A 114 -9.30 10.76 -18.00
C GLU A 114 -8.79 9.97 -19.24
N GLN A 115 -9.72 9.53 -20.12
CA GLN A 115 -9.43 8.83 -21.37
C GLN A 115 -8.63 7.54 -21.18
N GLN A 116 -8.83 6.85 -20.06
CA GLN A 116 -8.23 5.55 -19.77
C GLN A 116 -9.27 4.42 -19.84
N ASP A 117 -8.79 3.18 -19.97
CA ASP A 117 -9.63 1.99 -19.93
C ASP A 117 -9.54 1.31 -18.56
N LEU A 118 -10.68 1.00 -17.95
CA LEU A 118 -10.75 0.15 -16.76
C LEU A 118 -10.63 -1.32 -17.20
N LEU A 119 -9.50 -1.96 -16.90
CA LEU A 119 -9.17 -3.31 -17.37
C LEU A 119 -9.81 -4.44 -16.55
N GLY A 120 -10.18 -4.15 -15.30
CA GLY A 120 -10.71 -5.08 -14.31
C GLY A 120 -10.96 -4.39 -12.99
#